data_AF-A0A923MHP5-F1
#
_entry.id   AF-A0A923MHP5-F1
#
_cell.length_a   1.000
_cell.length_b   1.000
_cell.length_c   1.000
_cell.angle_alpha   90.00
_cell.angle_beta   90.00
_cell.angle_gamma   90.00
#
_symmetry.space_group_name_H-M   'P 1'
#
loop_
_entity.id
_entity.type
_entity.pdbx_description
1 polymer ?
#
loop_
_entity_poly.entity_id
_entity_poly.type
_entity_poly.pdbx_seq_one_letter_code
_entity_poly.pdbx_strand_id
1 'polypeptide(L)' 'MENKYVSFEVYRPVKSPTEKGEYMGKTPNLEQARRAADAVGGALYGITSDGHKVLLL' A
#
# COMPACT_ATOMS: atom_id res chain seq x y z
N MET A 1 3.28 2.56 19.29
CA MET A 1 4.01 2.92 18.06
C MET A 1 3.28 4.12 17.49
N GLU A 2 3.89 5.30 17.51
CA GLU A 2 3.27 6.53 16.99
C GLU A 2 2.75 6.30 15.57
N ASN A 3 1.49 6.68 15.34
CA ASN A 3 0.79 6.63 14.06
C ASN A 3 1.48 7.52 13.03
N LYS A 4 2.63 7.10 12.52
CA LYS A 4 3.39 7.80 11.48
C LYS A 4 2.62 7.86 10.15
N TYR A 5 1.64 6.97 9.99
CA TYR A 5 0.80 6.86 8.81
C TYR A 5 -0.67 7.04 9.18
N VAL A 6 -1.37 7.87 8.42
CA VAL A 6 -2.81 8.13 8.57
C VAL A 6 -3.66 7.17 7.73
N SER A 7 -3.05 6.50 6.76
CA SER A 7 -3.69 5.48 5.93
C SER A 7 -2.68 4.65 5.16
N PHE A 8 -3.14 3.58 4.53
CA PHE A 8 -2.32 2.65 3.78
C PHE A 8 -2.97 2.35 2.44
N GLU A 9 -2.17 2.29 1.38
CA GLU A 9 -2.62 2.00 0.02
C GLU A 9 -1.96 0.72 -0.48
N VAL A 10 -2.74 -0.09 -1.19
CA VAL A 10 -2.30 -1.38 -1.72
C VAL A 10 -2.29 -1.32 -3.24
N TYR A 11 -1.19 -1.79 -3.82
CA TYR A 11 -0.99 -1.82 -5.26
C TYR A 11 -0.62 -3.23 -5.71
N ARG A 12 -1.19 -3.69 -6.83
CA ARG A 12 -0.74 -4.90 -7.51
C ARG A 12 0.59 -4.61 -8.23
N PRO A 13 1.59 -5.51 -8.17
CA PRO A 13 2.85 -5.28 -8.85
C PRO A 13 2.65 -5.35 -10.36
N VAL A 14 3.49 -4.61 -11.04
CA VAL A 14 3.65 -4.64 -12.48
C VAL A 14 4.29 -5.98 -12.86
N LYS A 15 3.58 -6.86 -13.58
CA LYS A 15 4.15 -8.15 -14.02
C LYS A 15 4.96 -8.02 -15.32
N SER A 16 4.74 -6.95 -16.08
CA SER A 16 5.45 -6.62 -17.31
C SER A 16 5.82 -5.14 -17.35
N PRO A 17 6.98 -4.72 -17.90
CA PRO A 17 7.33 -3.29 -18.06
C PRO A 17 6.29 -2.44 -18.80
N THR A 18 5.38 -3.08 -19.53
CA THR A 18 4.26 -2.45 -20.24
C THR A 18 2.99 -2.30 -19.39
N GLU A 19 2.90 -2.95 -18.24
CA GLU A 19 1.78 -2.82 -17.31
C GLU A 19 2.00 -1.66 -16.34
N LYS A 20 0.90 -0.99 -15.97
CA LYS A 20 0.90 -0.02 -14.88
C LYS A 20 0.46 -0.75 -13.61
N GLY A 21 1.11 -0.46 -12.48
CA GLY A 21 0.71 -1.01 -11.19
C GLY A 21 -0.73 -0.61 -10.90
N GLU A 22 -1.55 -1.56 -10.48
CA GLU A 22 -2.99 -1.35 -10.31
C GLU A 22 -3.28 -0.99 -8.85
N TYR A 23 -3.91 0.16 -8.62
CA TYR A 23 -4.35 0.54 -7.28
C TYR A 23 -5.54 -0.31 -6.86
N MET A 24 -5.40 -1.03 -5.74
CA MET A 24 -6.40 -1.99 -5.26
C MET A 24 -7.28 -1.43 -4.14
N GLY A 25 -6.81 -0.41 -3.42
CA GLY A 25 -7.60 0.22 -2.38
C GLY A 25 -6.77 0.89 -1.30
N LYS A 26 -7.48 1.49 -0.35
CA LYS A 26 -6.93 2.24 0.79
C LYS A 26 -7.69 1.92 2.06
N THR A 27 -6.96 1.82 3.17
CA THR A 27 -7.55 1.61 4.51
C THR A 27 -6.71 2.32 5.58
N PRO A 28 -7.32 2.84 6.66
CA PRO A 28 -6.58 3.36 7.81
C PRO A 28 -5.92 2.25 8.64
N ASN A 29 -6.27 0.97 8.44
CA ASN A 29 -5.78 -0.14 9.24
C ASN A 29 -4.60 -0.86 8.56
N LEU A 30 -3.43 -0.83 9.20
CA LEU A 30 -2.21 -1.46 8.68
C LEU A 30 -2.36 -2.98 8.48
N GLU A 31 -2.99 -3.68 9.43
CA GLU A 31 -3.10 -5.13 9.37
C GLU A 31 -3.97 -5.57 8.19
N GLN A 32 -5.09 -4.86 7.96
CA GLN A 32 -5.95 -5.10 6.81
C GLN A 32 -5.21 -4.82 5.50
N ALA A 33 -4.47 -3.71 5.42
CA ALA A 33 -3.70 -3.35 4.24
C ALA A 33 -2.61 -4.39 3.94
N ARG A 34 -1.91 -4.88 4.98
CA ARG A 34 -0.91 -5.94 4.85
C ARG A 34 -1.51 -7.24 4.33
N ARG A 35 -2.62 -7.71 4.92
CA ARG A 35 -3.31 -8.92 4.45
C ARG A 35 -3.75 -8.79 3.00
N ALA A 36 -4.23 -7.61 2.59
CA ALA A 36 -4.62 -7.36 1.20
C ALA A 36 -3.41 -7.35 0.25
N ALA A 37 -2.31 -6.70 0.63
CA ALA A 37 -1.07 -6.71 -0.13
C ALA A 37 -0.53 -8.14 -0.29
N ASP A 38 -0.44 -8.91 0.80
CA ASP A 38 0.01 -10.30 0.78
C ASP A 38 -0.89 -11.17 -0.14
N ALA A 39 -2.21 -10.99 -0.06
CA ALA A 39 -3.17 -11.76 -0.87
C ALA A 39 -3.03 -11.52 -2.37
N VAL A 40 -2.62 -10.33 -2.79
CA VAL A 40 -2.40 -9.98 -4.21
C VAL A 40 -0.93 -10.06 -4.62
N GLY A 41 -0.04 -10.45 -3.70
CA GLY A 41 1.42 -10.38 -3.85
C GLY A 41 1.90 -8.96 -4.19
N GLY A 42 1.24 -7.95 -3.63
CA GLY A 42 1.36 -6.53 -3.98
C GLY A 42 2.26 -5.71 -3.08
N ALA A 43 2.42 -4.45 -3.48
CA ALA A 43 3.15 -3.44 -2.72
C ALA A 43 2.20 -2.72 -1.74
N LEU A 44 2.72 -2.40 -0.57
CA LEU A 44 2.03 -1.66 0.49
C LEU A 44 2.71 -0.31 0.72
N TYR A 45 1.94 0.76 0.62
CA TYR A 45 2.41 2.11 0.90
C TYR A 45 1.73 2.69 2.14
N GLY A 46 2.50 3.18 3.09
CA GLY A 46 2.01 4.03 4.18
C GLY A 46 1.90 5.48 3.72
N ILE A 47 0.79 6.13 4.04
CA ILE A 47 0.52 7.53 3.75
C ILE A 47 0.73 8.33 5.03
N THR A 48 1.72 9.22 5.03
CA THR A 48 2.02 10.12 6.15
C THR A 48 1.00 11.26 6.24
N SER A 49 0.98 11.98 7.36
CA SER A 49 0.02 13.08 7.60
C SER A 49 0.15 14.26 6.61
N ASP A 50 1.34 14.46 6.04
CA ASP A 50 1.64 15.42 4.97
C ASP A 50 1.36 14.86 3.55
N GLY A 51 0.84 13.63 3.46
CA GLY A 51 0.38 13.02 2.20
C GLY A 51 1.47 12.27 1.42
N HIS A 52 2.68 12.14 1.95
CA HIS A 52 3.74 11.38 1.28
C HIS A 52 3.50 9.88 1.38
N LYS A 53 3.86 9.15 0.31
CA LYS A 53 3.78 7.69 0.26
C LYS A 53 5.13 7.08 0.58
N VAL A 54 5.16 6.15 1.53
CA VAL A 54 6.36 5.41 1.94
C VAL A 54 6.12 3.93 1.66
N LEU A 55 6.98 3.31 0.84
CA LEU A 55 6.93 1.87 0.58
C LEU A 55 7.26 1.10 1.88
N LEU A 56 6.41 0.15 2.25
CA LEU A 56 6.56 -0.66 3.47
C LEU A 56 6.88 -2.13 3.15
N LEU A 57 6.25 -2.67 2.11
CA LEU A 57 6.39 -4.06 1.62
C LEU A 57 6.23 -4.06 0.10
#